data_AF-A0A8T3XZF3-F1
#
_entry.id   AF-A0A8T3XZF3-F1
#
_cell.length_a   1.000
_cell.length_b   1.000
_cell.length_c   1.000
_cell.angle_alpha   90.00
_cell.angle_beta   90.00
_cell.angle_gamma   90.00
#
_symmetry.space_group_name_H-M   'P 1'
#
loop_
_entity.id
_entity.type
_entity.pdbx_description
1 polymer ?
#
loop_
_entity_poly.entity_id
_entity_poly.type
_entity_poly.pdbx_seq_one_letter_code
_entity_poly.pdbx_strand_id
1 'polypeptide(L)'
;MPKKSDESKIENLKKEYSRIQKKYSLPSFEKLNEDFGIEKASESETEIPIREIRKQISEKIYNYLRLIETLINPVNAPMSILSVVKTLNSEDRDKLAEVYKKFVKSELQLVLTDIEFSEERETEFIKNAYKTWQEAKKEMIDVLSKVEKNLENKTEANGRKYFG
;
A
#
# COMPACT_ATOMS: atom_id res chain seq x y z
N MET A 1 29.94 -5.83 -8.71
CA MET A 1 30.03 -6.17 -7.27
C MET A 1 29.63 -4.95 -6.45
N PRO A 2 28.41 -4.91 -5.87
CA PRO A 2 27.99 -3.84 -4.93
C PRO A 2 27.67 -4.32 -3.49
N LYS A 3 27.68 -5.62 -3.17
CA LYS A 3 26.99 -6.17 -2.00
C LYS A 3 27.38 -5.65 -0.60
N LYS A 4 28.64 -5.23 -0.37
CA LYS A 4 29.14 -4.95 0.99
C LYS A 4 28.76 -3.55 1.51
N SER A 5 28.57 -2.58 0.61
CA SER A 5 28.13 -1.22 0.99
C SER A 5 26.65 -1.19 1.34
N ASP A 6 25.84 -1.97 0.62
CA ASP A 6 24.38 -1.91 0.70
C ASP A 6 23.88 -2.60 1.98
N GLU A 7 24.48 -3.74 2.35
CA GLU A 7 24.24 -4.40 3.64
C GLU A 7 24.53 -3.46 4.82
N SER A 8 25.60 -2.65 4.74
CA SER A 8 25.95 -1.70 5.78
C SER A 8 24.94 -0.56 5.91
N LYS A 9 24.33 -0.11 4.80
CA LYS A 9 23.33 0.97 4.81
C LYS A 9 22.02 0.50 5.45
N ILE A 10 21.56 -0.70 5.10
CA ILE A 10 20.35 -1.29 5.69
C ILE A 10 20.51 -1.51 7.19
N GLU A 11 21.67 -2.01 7.62
CA GLU A 11 21.95 -2.23 9.04
C GLU A 11 21.95 -0.93 9.85
N ASN A 12 22.46 0.16 9.27
CA ASN A 12 22.41 1.48 9.89
C ASN A 12 20.96 2.00 9.98
N LEU A 13 20.17 1.86 8.91
CA LEU A 13 18.75 2.21 8.92
C LEU A 13 17.99 1.45 10.02
N LYS A 14 18.22 0.13 10.15
CA LYS A 14 17.59 -0.69 11.20
C LYS A 14 17.94 -0.21 12.60
N LYS A 15 19.20 0.17 12.83
CA LYS A 15 19.66 0.70 14.14
C LYS A 15 18.98 2.02 14.48
N GLU A 16 18.94 2.97 13.55
CA GLU A 16 18.28 4.26 13.76
C GLU A 16 16.77 4.07 13.96
N TYR A 17 16.13 3.25 13.12
CA TYR A 17 14.72 2.91 13.27
C TYR A 17 14.42 2.28 14.63
N SER A 18 15.26 1.36 15.12
CA SER A 18 15.04 0.70 16.42
C SER A 18 14.97 1.68 17.59
N ARG A 19 15.73 2.79 17.54
CA ARG A 19 15.67 3.84 18.56
C ARG A 19 14.30 4.53 18.56
N ILE A 20 13.83 4.94 17.39
CA ILE A 20 12.54 5.60 17.20
C ILE A 20 11.39 4.63 17.51
N GLN A 21 11.51 3.38 17.08
CA GLN A 21 10.53 2.32 17.32
C GLN A 21 10.28 2.13 18.82
N LYS A 22 11.33 2.08 19.64
CA LYS A 22 11.21 1.96 21.10
C LYS A 22 10.58 3.21 21.71
N LYS A 23 11.00 4.40 21.25
CA LYS A 23 10.47 5.69 21.74
C LYS A 23 8.96 5.84 21.51
N TYR A 24 8.46 5.42 20.34
CA TYR A 24 7.06 5.65 19.94
C TYR A 24 6.20 4.39 19.82
N SER A 25 6.74 3.22 20.18
CA SER A 25 6.08 1.92 20.03
C SER A 25 5.59 1.69 18.59
N LEU A 26 6.49 1.87 17.61
CA LEU A 26 6.20 1.62 16.20
C LEU A 26 6.16 0.11 15.87
N PRO A 27 5.54 -0.29 14.75
CA PRO A 27 5.64 -1.65 14.23
C PRO A 27 7.11 -2.09 14.04
N SER A 28 7.38 -3.39 13.99
CA SER A 28 8.75 -3.85 13.75
C SER A 28 9.22 -3.49 12.34
N PHE A 29 10.54 -3.36 12.16
CA PHE A 29 11.13 -3.07 10.86
C PHE A 29 10.71 -4.12 9.83
N GLU A 30 10.71 -5.40 10.22
CA GLU A 30 10.36 -6.54 9.37
C GLU A 30 8.91 -6.42 8.87
N LYS A 31 7.96 -6.13 9.77
CA LYS A 31 6.55 -5.97 9.42
C LYS A 31 6.31 -4.81 8.44
N LEU A 32 6.99 -3.70 8.65
CA LEU A 32 6.91 -2.58 7.70
C LEU A 32 7.59 -2.93 6.37
N ASN A 33 8.70 -3.66 6.41
CA ASN A 33 9.44 -4.03 5.20
C ASN A 33 8.64 -5.02 4.34
N GLU A 34 7.99 -6.01 4.94
CA GLU A 34 7.13 -6.97 4.26
C GLU A 34 5.99 -6.29 3.47
N ASP A 35 5.37 -5.27 4.04
CA ASP A 35 4.23 -4.59 3.41
C ASP A 35 4.64 -3.44 2.47
N PHE A 36 5.70 -2.69 2.81
CA PHE A 36 6.04 -1.43 2.15
C PHE A 36 7.43 -1.36 1.54
N GLY A 37 8.32 -2.34 1.80
CA GLY A 37 9.69 -2.32 1.28
C GLY A 37 10.54 -1.17 1.83
N ILE A 38 10.39 -0.86 3.13
CA ILE A 38 11.04 0.29 3.78
C ILE A 38 12.57 0.22 3.79
N GLU A 39 13.19 -0.94 3.49
CA GLU A 39 14.63 -1.06 3.32
C GLU A 39 15.20 -0.13 2.23
N LYS A 40 14.38 0.24 1.23
CA LYS A 40 14.74 1.22 0.20
C LYS A 40 15.06 2.60 0.78
N ALA A 41 14.56 2.93 1.97
CA ALA A 41 14.93 4.18 2.64
C ALA A 41 16.44 4.26 2.94
N SER A 42 17.15 3.13 2.96
CA SER A 42 18.60 3.09 3.16
C SER A 42 19.41 3.56 1.94
N GLU A 43 18.78 3.67 0.77
CA GLU A 43 19.41 4.18 -0.45
C GLU A 43 19.54 5.71 -0.42
N SER A 44 18.74 6.39 0.41
CA SER A 44 18.75 7.85 0.57
C SER A 44 19.77 8.28 1.61
N GLU A 45 20.64 9.23 1.23
CA GLU A 45 21.50 9.93 2.18
C GLU A 45 20.66 11.00 2.88
N THR A 46 20.19 10.70 4.09
CA THR A 46 19.30 11.57 4.87
C THR A 46 19.68 11.59 6.34
N GLU A 47 19.53 12.76 6.97
CA GLU A 47 19.62 12.91 8.43
C GLU A 47 18.30 12.54 9.13
N ILE A 48 17.22 12.33 8.37
CA ILE A 48 15.87 12.07 8.90
C ILE A 48 15.32 10.76 8.30
N PRO A 49 15.79 9.59 8.76
CA PRO A 49 15.40 8.29 8.20
C PRO A 49 13.88 8.01 8.30
N ILE A 50 13.22 8.51 9.35
CA ILE A 50 11.80 8.29 9.57
C ILE A 50 10.94 8.89 8.46
N ARG A 51 11.37 10.01 7.87
CA ARG A 51 10.71 10.66 6.74
C ARG A 51 10.79 9.80 5.49
N GLU A 52 11.94 9.17 5.23
CA GLU A 52 12.10 8.28 4.08
C GLU A 52 11.28 6.99 4.26
N ILE A 53 11.21 6.45 5.47
CA ILE A 53 10.32 5.32 5.79
C ILE A 53 8.85 5.71 5.54
N ARG A 54 8.41 6.89 6.00
CA ARG A 54 7.07 7.41 5.73
C ARG A 54 6.80 7.49 4.23
N LYS A 55 7.74 8.02 3.44
CA LYS A 55 7.58 8.13 1.97
C LYS A 55 7.32 6.76 1.33
N GLN A 56 8.07 5.73 1.72
CA GLN A 56 7.86 4.37 1.21
C GLN A 56 6.47 3.82 1.56
N ILE A 57 6.02 4.03 2.79
CA ILE A 57 4.66 3.66 3.22
C ILE A 57 3.60 4.41 2.41
N SER A 58 3.81 5.70 2.19
CA SER A 58 2.87 6.59 1.50
C SER A 58 2.75 6.26 0.02
N GLU A 59 3.87 5.96 -0.64
CA GLU A 59 3.91 5.53 -2.04
C GLU A 59 3.07 4.26 -2.25
N LYS A 60 3.20 3.28 -1.35
CA LYS A 60 2.36 2.08 -1.38
C LYS A 60 0.88 2.43 -1.24
N ILE A 61 0.50 3.21 -0.21
CA ILE A 61 -0.90 3.61 0.00
C ILE A 61 -1.45 4.31 -1.24
N TYR A 62 -0.68 5.23 -1.81
CA TYR A 62 -1.06 6.00 -2.99
C TYR A 62 -1.29 5.14 -4.24
N ASN A 63 -0.42 4.16 -4.47
CA ASN A 63 -0.56 3.23 -5.58
C ASN A 63 -1.86 2.42 -5.49
N TYR A 64 -2.22 1.96 -4.28
CA TYR A 64 -3.47 1.23 -4.08
C TYR A 64 -4.69 2.15 -4.06
N LEU A 65 -4.58 3.37 -3.54
CA LEU A 65 -5.62 4.39 -3.62
C LEU A 65 -6.03 4.64 -5.08
N ARG A 66 -5.05 4.89 -5.97
CA ARG A 66 -5.28 5.10 -7.41
C ARG A 66 -5.90 3.88 -8.10
N LEU A 67 -5.43 2.67 -7.76
CA LEU A 67 -6.00 1.44 -8.28
C LEU A 67 -7.48 1.33 -7.90
N ILE A 68 -7.80 1.53 -6.62
CA ILE A 68 -9.16 1.43 -6.10
C ILE A 68 -10.05 2.49 -6.75
N GLU A 69 -9.58 3.73 -6.85
CA GLU A 69 -10.29 4.81 -7.55
C GLU A 69 -10.67 4.41 -8.97
N THR A 70 -9.73 3.81 -9.69
CA THR A 70 -9.92 3.35 -11.06
C THR A 70 -10.92 2.18 -11.16
N LEU A 71 -11.08 1.38 -10.09
CA LEU A 71 -12.06 0.28 -10.01
C LEU A 71 -13.47 0.76 -9.68
N ILE A 72 -13.59 1.72 -8.75
CA ILE A 72 -14.90 2.25 -8.31
C ILE A 72 -15.45 3.31 -9.28
N ASN A 73 -14.56 4.08 -9.93
CA ASN A 73 -14.91 5.15 -10.86
C ASN A 73 -14.07 5.05 -12.17
N PRO A 74 -14.37 4.10 -13.05
CA PRO A 74 -13.55 3.76 -14.22
C PRO A 74 -13.72 4.74 -15.40
N VAL A 75 -13.54 6.04 -15.18
CA VAL A 75 -13.57 7.03 -16.26
C VAL A 75 -12.32 6.86 -17.13
N ASN A 76 -12.50 6.56 -18.41
CA ASN A 76 -11.41 6.32 -19.37
C ASN A 76 -10.44 5.17 -18.97
N ALA A 77 -10.91 4.19 -18.20
CA ALA A 77 -10.06 3.08 -17.76
C ALA A 77 -9.66 2.16 -18.94
N PRO A 78 -8.43 1.59 -18.94
CA PRO A 78 -8.02 0.59 -19.92
C PRO A 78 -8.96 -0.62 -19.96
N MET A 79 -9.04 -1.29 -21.12
CA MET A 79 -9.89 -2.48 -21.29
C MET A 79 -9.62 -3.59 -20.27
N SER A 80 -8.36 -3.75 -19.85
CA SER A 80 -7.95 -4.70 -18.80
C SER A 80 -8.55 -4.37 -17.43
N ILE A 81 -8.78 -3.11 -17.11
CA ILE A 81 -9.49 -2.69 -15.90
C ILE A 81 -11.00 -2.88 -16.09
N LEU A 82 -11.54 -2.53 -17.27
CA LEU A 82 -12.98 -2.67 -17.51
C LEU A 82 -13.46 -4.12 -17.40
N SER A 83 -12.63 -5.11 -17.76
CA SER A 83 -12.95 -6.53 -17.54
C SER A 83 -13.03 -6.88 -16.05
N VAL A 84 -12.11 -6.36 -15.23
CA VAL A 84 -12.12 -6.49 -13.77
C VAL A 84 -13.37 -5.83 -13.17
N VAL A 85 -13.66 -4.58 -13.54
CA VAL A 85 -14.82 -3.82 -13.02
C VAL A 85 -16.13 -4.56 -13.26
N LYS A 86 -16.27 -5.24 -14.40
CA LYS A 86 -17.47 -6.05 -14.73
C LYS A 86 -17.63 -7.30 -13.88
N THR A 87 -16.66 -7.66 -13.04
CA THR A 87 -16.76 -8.79 -12.09
C THR A 87 -17.14 -8.34 -10.68
N LEU A 88 -17.03 -7.05 -10.37
CA LEU A 88 -17.35 -6.49 -9.06
C LEU A 88 -18.86 -6.36 -8.89
N ASN A 89 -19.40 -6.97 -7.83
CA ASN A 89 -20.78 -6.76 -7.41
C ASN A 89 -20.91 -5.48 -6.53
N SER A 90 -22.12 -5.20 -6.01
CA SER A 90 -22.33 -4.02 -5.14
C SER A 90 -21.57 -4.10 -3.82
N GLU A 91 -21.54 -5.26 -3.16
CA GLU A 91 -20.82 -5.47 -1.90
C GLU A 91 -19.31 -5.26 -2.08
N ASP A 92 -18.73 -5.76 -3.17
CA ASP A 92 -17.32 -5.58 -3.49
C ASP A 92 -16.99 -4.10 -3.70
N ARG A 93 -17.88 -3.35 -4.35
CA ARG A 93 -17.72 -1.90 -4.56
C ARG A 93 -17.81 -1.14 -3.25
N ASP A 94 -18.72 -1.51 -2.37
CA ASP A 94 -18.87 -0.87 -1.05
C ASP A 94 -17.61 -1.10 -0.20
N LYS A 95 -17.08 -2.33 -0.18
CA LYS A 95 -15.80 -2.65 0.48
C LYS A 95 -14.65 -1.81 -0.05
N LEU A 96 -14.51 -1.73 -1.38
CA LEU A 96 -13.48 -0.91 -2.03
C LEU A 96 -13.66 0.58 -1.74
N ALA A 97 -14.89 1.09 -1.71
CA ALA A 97 -15.19 2.49 -1.36
C ALA A 97 -14.81 2.82 0.09
N GLU A 98 -15.04 1.89 1.03
CA GLU A 98 -14.60 2.07 2.42
C GLU A 98 -13.07 2.07 2.55
N VAL A 99 -12.38 1.19 1.82
CA VAL A 99 -10.90 1.22 1.76
C VAL A 99 -10.41 2.54 1.16
N TYR A 100 -11.04 3.01 0.07
CA TYR A 100 -10.71 4.29 -0.56
C TYR A 100 -10.80 5.44 0.44
N LYS A 101 -11.91 5.56 1.18
CA LYS A 101 -12.08 6.58 2.22
C LYS A 101 -10.98 6.54 3.28
N LYS A 102 -10.60 5.34 3.73
CA LYS A 102 -9.50 5.17 4.70
C LYS A 102 -8.17 5.67 4.13
N PHE A 103 -7.86 5.37 2.88
CA PHE A 103 -6.62 5.82 2.23
C PHE A 103 -6.62 7.32 1.94
N VAL A 104 -7.75 7.93 1.53
CA VAL A 104 -7.88 9.39 1.41
C VAL A 104 -7.60 10.07 2.76
N LYS A 105 -8.12 9.52 3.87
CA LYS A 105 -7.80 10.05 5.20
C LYS A 105 -6.31 9.99 5.51
N SER A 106 -5.64 8.88 5.16
CA SER A 106 -4.18 8.78 5.29
C SER A 106 -3.46 9.82 4.42
N GLU A 107 -3.90 10.06 3.19
CA GLU A 107 -3.32 11.09 2.30
C GLU A 107 -3.46 12.50 2.89
N LEU A 108 -4.60 12.83 3.49
CA LEU A 108 -4.76 14.12 4.18
C LEU A 108 -3.83 14.25 5.40
N GLN A 109 -3.67 13.17 6.18
CA GLN A 109 -2.71 13.15 7.29
C GLN A 109 -1.27 13.31 6.81
N LEU A 110 -0.93 12.71 5.67
CA LEU A 110 0.37 12.84 5.03
C LEU A 110 0.70 14.29 4.70
N VAL A 111 -0.24 14.97 4.03
CA VAL A 111 -0.11 16.38 3.64
C VAL A 111 0.11 17.26 4.88
N LEU A 112 -0.61 17.02 5.97
CA LEU A 112 -0.42 17.75 7.23
C LEU A 112 0.96 17.52 7.84
N THR A 113 1.47 16.30 7.80
CA THR A 113 2.83 15.96 8.26
C THR A 113 3.91 16.59 7.37
N ASP A 114 3.66 16.73 6.07
CA ASP A 114 4.57 17.40 5.13
C ASP A 114 4.61 18.93 5.34
N ILE A 115 3.48 19.55 5.66
CA ILE A 115 3.39 20.99 5.94
C ILE A 115 4.13 21.34 7.23
N GLU A 116 3.95 20.54 8.27
CA GLU A 116 4.52 20.79 9.59
C GLU A 116 5.24 19.53 10.10
N PHE A 117 6.55 19.52 9.88
CA PHE A 117 7.40 18.42 10.30
C PHE A 117 7.54 18.37 11.83
N SER A 118 7.25 17.21 12.40
CA SER A 118 7.75 16.81 13.72
C SER A 118 7.96 15.30 13.75
N GLU A 119 8.92 14.83 14.56
CA GLU A 119 9.17 13.40 14.72
C GLU A 119 7.93 12.68 15.26
N GLU A 120 7.19 13.32 16.17
CA GLU A 120 5.94 12.80 16.72
C GLU A 120 4.88 12.61 15.62
N ARG A 121 4.73 13.55 14.68
CA ARG A 121 3.76 13.44 13.58
C ARG A 121 4.17 12.39 12.55
N GLU A 122 5.45 12.31 12.22
CA GLU A 122 6.00 11.28 11.34
C GLU A 122 5.71 9.88 11.90
N THR A 123 5.94 9.70 13.20
CA THR A 123 5.75 8.41 13.89
C THR A 123 4.27 8.07 14.11
N GLU A 124 3.43 9.06 14.42
CA GLU A 124 1.98 8.90 14.50
C GLU A 124 1.40 8.49 13.13
N PHE A 125 1.83 9.16 12.06
CA PHE A 125 1.45 8.77 10.70
C PHE A 125 1.81 7.32 10.42
N ILE A 126 3.06 6.90 10.66
CA ILE A 126 3.50 5.52 10.39
C ILE A 126 2.65 4.49 11.16
N LYS A 127 2.36 4.75 12.44
CA LYS A 127 1.51 3.87 13.25
C LYS A 127 0.09 3.76 12.67
N ASN A 128 -0.51 4.90 12.34
CA ASN A 128 -1.86 4.95 11.79
C ASN A 128 -1.94 4.32 10.40
N ALA A 129 -0.98 4.64 9.53
CA ALA A 129 -0.86 4.08 8.19
C ALA A 129 -0.72 2.56 8.20
N TYR A 130 0.13 2.01 9.10
CA TYR A 130 0.27 0.56 9.24
C TYR A 130 -1.04 -0.10 9.66
N LYS A 131 -1.73 0.46 10.67
CA LYS A 131 -3.03 -0.07 11.13
C LYS A 131 -4.06 -0.04 10.01
N THR A 132 -4.20 1.10 9.34
CA THR A 132 -5.11 1.28 8.20
C THR A 132 -4.81 0.28 7.09
N TRP A 133 -3.52 0.07 6.79
CA TRP A 133 -3.08 -0.91 5.81
C TRP A 133 -3.48 -2.33 6.19
N GLN A 134 -3.28 -2.77 7.44
CA GLN A 134 -3.67 -4.11 7.88
C GLN A 134 -5.17 -4.38 7.74
N GLU A 135 -6.00 -3.37 8.01
CA GLU A 135 -7.45 -3.48 7.82
C GLU A 135 -7.82 -3.50 6.34
N ALA A 136 -7.30 -2.56 5.56
CA ALA A 136 -7.55 -2.45 4.12
C ALA A 136 -7.08 -3.69 3.35
N LYS A 137 -5.93 -4.24 3.72
CA LYS A 137 -5.33 -5.43 3.10
C LYS A 137 -6.29 -6.62 3.13
N LYS A 138 -7.03 -6.82 4.23
CA LYS A 138 -7.99 -7.92 4.35
C LYS A 138 -9.17 -7.76 3.40
N GLU A 139 -9.76 -6.56 3.35
CA GLU A 139 -10.88 -6.25 2.45
C GLU A 139 -10.47 -6.34 0.99
N MET A 140 -9.28 -5.81 0.65
CA MET A 140 -8.73 -5.90 -0.70
C MET A 140 -8.48 -7.35 -1.12
N ILE A 141 -7.94 -8.20 -0.24
CA ILE A 141 -7.74 -9.62 -0.55
C ILE A 141 -9.08 -10.31 -0.80
N ASP A 142 -10.09 -10.10 0.04
CA ASP A 142 -11.42 -10.68 -0.16
C ASP A 142 -12.00 -10.34 -1.54
N VAL A 143 -11.97 -9.05 -1.90
CA VAL A 143 -12.49 -8.58 -3.19
C VAL A 143 -11.66 -9.10 -4.37
N LEU A 144 -10.33 -8.96 -4.32
CA LEU A 144 -9.46 -9.30 -5.44
C LEU A 144 -9.41 -10.81 -5.70
N SER A 145 -9.49 -11.66 -4.68
CA SER A 145 -9.61 -13.11 -4.86
C SER A 145 -10.92 -13.53 -5.51
N LYS A 146 -12.04 -12.84 -5.23
CA LYS A 146 -13.31 -13.06 -5.94
C LYS A 146 -13.22 -12.67 -7.40
N VAL A 147 -12.60 -11.52 -7.69
CA VAL A 147 -12.35 -11.03 -9.05
C VAL A 147 -11.55 -12.07 -9.84
N GLU A 148 -10.43 -12.53 -9.30
CA GLU A 148 -9.54 -13.51 -9.94
C GLU A 148 -10.31 -14.77 -10.34
N LYS A 149 -11.03 -15.38 -9.38
CA LYS A 149 -11.87 -16.56 -9.62
C LYS A 149 -12.96 -16.31 -10.69
N ASN A 150 -13.57 -15.14 -10.69
CA ASN A 150 -14.63 -14.80 -11.64
C ASN A 150 -14.11 -14.56 -13.06
N LEU A 151 -12.86 -14.11 -13.21
CA LEU A 151 -12.22 -13.97 -14.51
C LEU A 151 -11.91 -15.36 -15.11
N GLU A 152 -11.37 -16.28 -14.32
CA GLU A 152 -11.08 -17.66 -14.74
C GLU A 152 -12.33 -18.39 -15.25
N ASN A 153 -13.43 -18.32 -14.51
CA ASN A 153 -14.70 -18.94 -14.88
C ASN A 153 -15.27 -18.39 -16.21
N LYS A 154 -15.08 -17.10 -16.50
CA LYS A 154 -15.53 -16.49 -17.78
C LYS A 154 -14.69 -16.97 -18.96
N THR A 155 -13.39 -17.18 -18.79
CA THR A 155 -12.52 -17.74 -19.83
C THR A 155 -12.90 -19.17 -20.20
N GLU A 156 -13.19 -20.02 -19.21
CA GLU A 156 -13.60 -21.42 -19.46
C GLU A 156 -14.96 -21.53 -20.18
N ALA A 157 -15.91 -20.65 -19.84
CA ALA A 157 -17.23 -20.62 -20.47
C ALA A 157 -17.18 -20.22 -21.96
N ASN A 158 -16.30 -19.29 -22.32
CA ASN A 158 -16.13 -18.84 -23.69
C ASN A 158 -15.35 -19.85 -24.55
N GLY A 159 -14.37 -20.56 -23.98
CA GLY A 159 -13.59 -21.59 -24.69
C GLY A 159 -14.44 -22.73 -25.27
N ARG A 160 -15.58 -23.07 -24.63
CA ARG A 160 -16.50 -24.12 -25.12
C ARG A 160 -17.40 -23.68 -26.29
N LYS A 161 -17.47 -22.38 -26.61
CA LYS A 161 -18.33 -21.84 -27.68
C LYS A 161 -17.62 -21.60 -29.02
N TYR A 162 -16.29 -21.66 -29.06
CA TYR A 162 -15.51 -21.33 -30.27
C TYR A 162 -15.20 -22.53 -31.18
N PHE A 163 -15.52 -23.76 -30.76
CA PHE A 163 -15.32 -24.97 -31.56
C PHE A 163 -16.61 -25.82 -31.69
N GLY A 164 -17.76 -25.15 -31.76
CA GLY A 164 -19.06 -25.76 -32.04
C GLY A 164 -19.59 -25.30 -33.39
#